data_AF-A0A838SS81-F1
#
_entry.id   AF-A0A838SS81-F1
#
_cell.length_a   1.000
_cell.length_b   1.000
_cell.length_c   1.000
_cell.angle_alpha   90.00
_cell.angle_beta   90.00
_cell.angle_gamma   90.00
#
_symmetry.space_group_name_H-M   'P 1'
#
loop_
_entity.id
_entity.type
_entity.pdbx_description
1 polymer ?
#
loop_
_entity_poly.entity_id
_entity_poly.type
_entity_poly.pdbx_seq_one_letter_code
_entity_poly.pdbx_strand_id
1 'polypeptide(L)'
;VMNAGRVEQLGDPASLYEFPATVFVANFLGQSNLVHARVTGRSGDTLLLDVAGQRLAMPADRSRATAESVLVGVRPEKIYLALAGTRGSGNARSATGDNELSGVVTDASFTGTSTQYLVRTPRGQELVVFAQNTSADRRSATPGDNVVLHWDPAHTFAFDGSGKAEAEEATAEESAAVPRVGVGG
;
A
#
# COMPACT_ATOMS: atom_id res chain seq x y z
N VAL A 1 13.75 12.34 -9.90
CA VAL A 1 14.35 11.54 -8.82
C VAL A 1 15.73 11.07 -9.24
N MET A 2 16.74 11.21 -8.37
CA MET A 2 18.09 10.71 -8.60
C MET A 2 18.42 9.58 -7.62
N ASN A 3 19.14 8.57 -8.09
CA ASN A 3 19.64 7.46 -7.29
C ASN A 3 21.12 7.21 -7.63
N ALA A 4 22.00 7.16 -6.63
CA ALA A 4 23.44 6.95 -6.81
C ALA A 4 24.10 7.83 -7.90
N GLY A 5 23.73 9.11 -7.96
CA GLY A 5 24.27 10.06 -8.94
C GLY A 5 23.71 9.93 -10.37
N ARG A 6 22.73 9.04 -10.60
CA ARG A 6 22.06 8.85 -11.88
C ARG A 6 20.61 9.32 -11.80
N VAL A 7 20.09 9.85 -12.89
CA VAL A 7 18.65 10.15 -13.00
C VAL A 7 17.89 8.82 -13.09
N GLU A 8 17.05 8.57 -12.09
CA GLU A 8 16.22 7.37 -12.01
C GLU A 8 14.93 7.56 -12.84
N GLN A 9 14.25 8.69 -12.63
CA GLN A 9 13.06 9.07 -13.37
C GLN A 9 12.92 10.60 -13.39
N LEU A 10 12.52 11.15 -14.53
CA LEU A 10 12.27 12.57 -14.74
C LEU A 10 10.80 12.77 -15.11
N GLY A 11 10.15 13.76 -14.50
CA GLY A 11 8.73 14.04 -14.65
C GLY A 11 8.25 15.03 -13.59
N ASP A 12 7.01 15.48 -13.69
CA ASP A 12 6.40 16.30 -12.64
C ASP A 12 6.09 15.44 -11.38
N PRO A 13 5.98 16.07 -10.20
CA PRO A 13 5.81 15.33 -8.95
C PRO A 13 4.60 14.38 -8.94
N ALA A 14 3.48 14.77 -9.55
CA ALA A 14 2.27 13.96 -9.56
C ALA A 14 2.47 12.73 -10.45
N SER A 15 3.04 12.90 -11.65
CA SER A 15 3.36 11.78 -12.52
C SER A 15 4.34 10.80 -11.90
N LEU A 16 5.38 11.29 -11.22
CA LEU A 16 6.34 10.42 -10.57
C LEU A 16 5.73 9.65 -9.39
N TYR A 17 4.78 10.28 -8.68
CA TYR A 17 4.08 9.66 -7.55
C TYR A 17 3.06 8.62 -7.99
N GLU A 18 2.23 8.97 -8.99
CA GLU A 18 1.17 8.13 -9.53
C GLU A 18 1.71 7.03 -10.46
N PHE A 19 2.82 7.25 -11.17
CA PHE A 19 3.40 6.31 -12.14
C PHE A 19 4.90 6.10 -11.89
N PRO A 20 5.29 5.51 -10.75
CA PRO A 20 6.69 5.21 -10.47
C PRO A 20 7.22 4.17 -11.47
N ALA A 21 8.42 4.42 -12.00
CA ALA A 21 9.08 3.52 -12.93
C ALA A 21 9.86 2.40 -12.21
N THR A 22 10.25 2.63 -10.96
CA THR A 22 11.02 1.67 -10.15
C THR A 22 10.55 1.65 -8.69
N VAL A 23 10.88 0.59 -7.97
CA VAL A 23 10.64 0.46 -6.51
C VAL A 23 11.26 1.63 -5.75
N PHE A 24 12.46 2.07 -6.16
CA PHE A 24 13.12 3.22 -5.56
C PHE A 24 12.26 4.49 -5.68
N VAL A 25 11.76 4.81 -6.87
CA VAL A 25 10.88 5.97 -7.06
C VAL A 25 9.58 5.82 -6.28
N ALA A 26 9.02 4.61 -6.24
CA ALA A 26 7.81 4.32 -5.48
C ALA A 26 7.97 4.61 -3.99
N ASN A 27 9.13 4.34 -3.39
CA ASN A 27 9.37 4.59 -1.97
C ASN A 27 9.96 5.98 -1.68
N PHE A 28 10.62 6.61 -2.66
CA PHE A 28 11.28 7.91 -2.48
C PHE A 28 10.30 9.08 -2.34
N LEU A 29 9.23 9.10 -3.13
CA LEU A 29 8.28 10.23 -3.14
C LEU A 29 7.19 10.15 -2.08
N GLY A 30 7.15 9.05 -1.35
CA GLY A 30 6.17 8.78 -0.31
C GLY A 30 5.99 7.30 -0.09
N GLN A 31 5.18 6.95 0.89
CA GLN A 31 4.99 5.57 1.28
C GLN A 31 4.24 4.76 0.21
N SER A 32 4.58 3.47 0.09
CA SER A 32 3.89 2.49 -0.75
C SER A 32 3.74 1.19 -0.01
N ASN A 33 2.62 0.50 -0.19
CA ASN A 33 2.50 -0.91 0.16
C ASN A 33 2.97 -1.73 -1.03
N LEU A 34 4.00 -2.56 -0.86
CA LEU A 34 4.54 -3.43 -1.91
C LEU A 34 4.34 -4.89 -1.51
N VAL A 35 3.52 -5.64 -2.23
CA VAL A 35 3.19 -7.04 -1.95
C VAL A 35 3.69 -7.95 -3.07
N HIS A 36 4.16 -9.15 -2.71
CA HIS A 36 4.49 -10.15 -3.72
C HIS A 36 3.22 -10.69 -4.38
N ALA A 37 3.25 -10.75 -5.71
CA ALA A 37 2.18 -11.30 -6.51
C ALA A 37 2.71 -12.16 -7.66
N ARG A 38 1.83 -12.98 -8.23
CA ARG A 38 2.08 -13.67 -9.50
C ARG A 38 1.09 -13.17 -10.55
N VAL A 39 1.58 -12.81 -11.73
CA VAL A 39 0.73 -12.57 -12.90
C VAL A 39 0.12 -13.91 -13.33
N THR A 40 -1.20 -13.98 -13.36
CA THR A 40 -1.95 -15.21 -13.68
C THR A 40 -2.62 -15.17 -15.05
N GLY A 41 -2.67 -14.00 -15.68
CA GLY A 41 -3.21 -13.85 -17.02
C GLY A 41 -3.43 -12.39 -17.39
N ARG A 42 -4.05 -12.21 -18.55
CA ARG A 42 -4.40 -10.91 -19.11
C ARG A 42 -5.79 -10.99 -19.74
N SER A 43 -6.57 -9.95 -19.56
CA SER A 43 -7.84 -9.73 -20.26
C SER A 43 -7.82 -8.33 -20.86
N GLY A 44 -7.63 -8.24 -22.19
CA GLY A 44 -7.42 -6.95 -22.86
C GLY A 44 -6.23 -6.18 -22.29
N ASP A 45 -6.50 -4.98 -21.77
CA ASP A 45 -5.52 -4.09 -21.13
C ASP A 45 -5.44 -4.25 -19.61
N THR A 46 -6.01 -5.33 -19.07
CA THR A 46 -5.97 -5.65 -17.64
C THR A 46 -5.09 -6.87 -17.38
N LEU A 47 -4.14 -6.75 -16.47
CA LEU A 47 -3.40 -7.88 -15.89
C LEU A 47 -4.17 -8.44 -14.70
N LEU A 48 -4.22 -9.77 -14.62
CA LEU A 48 -4.79 -10.50 -13.49
C LEU A 48 -3.66 -11.01 -12.60
N LEU A 49 -3.78 -10.76 -11.30
CA LEU A 49 -2.75 -11.02 -10.32
C LEU A 49 -3.28 -11.95 -9.23
N ASP A 50 -2.44 -12.87 -8.77
CA ASP A 50 -2.65 -13.65 -7.56
C ASP A 50 -1.76 -13.08 -6.44
N VAL A 51 -2.40 -12.48 -5.44
CA VAL A 51 -1.75 -12.02 -4.20
C VAL A 51 -2.23 -12.94 -3.09
N ALA A 52 -1.38 -13.89 -2.72
CA ALA A 52 -1.67 -14.79 -1.61
C ALA A 52 -3.01 -15.58 -1.73
N GLY A 53 -3.43 -15.95 -2.95
CA GLY A 53 -4.71 -16.63 -3.19
C GLY A 53 -5.89 -15.68 -3.44
N GLN A 54 -5.68 -14.37 -3.32
CA GLN A 54 -6.67 -13.33 -3.63
C GLN A 54 -6.39 -12.78 -5.04
N ARG A 55 -7.46 -12.68 -5.84
CA ARG A 55 -7.38 -12.18 -7.22
C ARG A 55 -7.47 -10.68 -7.23
N LEU A 56 -6.45 -10.03 -7.78
CA LEU A 56 -6.43 -8.59 -8.05
C LEU A 56 -6.32 -8.34 -9.55
N ALA A 57 -6.61 -7.11 -9.95
CA ALA A 57 -6.48 -6.60 -11.30
C ALA A 57 -5.65 -5.31 -11.31
N MET A 58 -5.01 -5.03 -12.45
CA MET A 58 -4.38 -3.74 -12.70
C MET A 58 -4.34 -3.40 -14.20
N PRO A 59 -4.31 -2.13 -14.59
CA PRO A 59 -3.99 -1.74 -15.96
C PRO A 59 -2.61 -2.23 -16.36
N ALA A 60 -2.50 -2.79 -17.56
CA ALA A 60 -1.26 -3.42 -18.00
C ALA A 60 -0.14 -2.42 -18.30
N ASP A 61 -0.49 -1.20 -18.70
CA ASP A 61 0.43 -0.07 -18.94
C ASP A 61 1.06 0.48 -17.65
N ARG A 62 0.52 0.12 -16.48
CA ARG A 62 1.05 0.42 -15.15
C ARG A 62 2.01 -0.63 -14.61
N SER A 63 2.23 -1.73 -15.34
CA SER A 63 3.27 -2.70 -15.01
C SER A 63 4.58 -2.34 -15.69
N ARG A 64 5.67 -2.32 -14.91
CA ARG A 64 7.05 -2.29 -15.41
C ARG A 64 7.73 -3.66 -15.33
N ALA A 65 7.00 -4.67 -14.88
CA ALA A 65 7.50 -6.02 -14.77
C ALA A 65 7.50 -6.73 -16.12
N THR A 66 8.53 -7.55 -16.33
CA THR A 66 8.68 -8.47 -17.46
C THR A 66 8.54 -9.93 -17.04
N ALA A 67 8.65 -10.22 -15.74
CA ALA A 67 8.47 -11.55 -15.16
C ALA A 67 7.03 -11.80 -14.68
N GLU A 68 6.69 -13.07 -14.47
CA GLU A 68 5.42 -13.45 -13.82
C GLU A 68 5.42 -13.20 -12.31
N SER A 69 6.57 -13.31 -11.66
CA SER A 69 6.74 -12.99 -10.23
C SER A 69 7.04 -11.50 -10.08
N VAL A 70 6.13 -10.78 -9.43
CA VAL A 70 6.15 -9.31 -9.39
C VAL A 70 5.98 -8.78 -7.97
N LEU A 71 6.42 -7.54 -7.77
CA LEU A 71 6.04 -6.72 -6.63
C LEU A 71 4.94 -5.76 -7.06
N VAL A 72 3.77 -5.91 -6.48
CA VAL A 72 2.59 -5.07 -6.74
C VAL A 72 2.51 -3.99 -5.68
N GLY A 73 2.33 -2.75 -6.13
CA GLY A 73 2.27 -1.57 -5.30
C GLY A 73 0.92 -0.87 -5.32
N VAL A 74 0.53 -0.33 -4.17
CA VAL A 74 -0.58 0.62 -4.02
C VAL A 74 -0.24 1.60 -2.90
N ARG A 75 -0.64 2.87 -3.06
CA ARG A 75 -0.38 3.92 -2.06
C ARG A 75 -1.36 3.80 -0.87
N PRO A 76 -0.94 4.01 0.39
CA PRO A 76 -1.79 3.88 1.57
C PRO A 76 -3.09 4.69 1.52
N GLU A 77 -3.06 5.89 0.96
CA GLU A 77 -4.21 6.80 0.86
C GLU A 77 -5.17 6.47 -0.30
N LYS A 78 -4.79 5.54 -1.18
CA LYS A 78 -5.69 5.01 -2.23
C LYS A 78 -6.47 3.79 -1.75
N ILE A 79 -6.12 3.26 -0.57
CA ILE A 79 -6.79 2.11 0.03
C ILE A 79 -7.90 2.60 0.94
N TYR A 80 -9.09 2.07 0.72
CA TYR A 80 -10.22 2.20 1.63
C TYR A 80 -10.31 0.96 2.51
N LEU A 81 -10.70 1.17 3.77
CA LEU A 81 -10.86 0.12 4.77
C LEU A 81 -12.33 0.00 5.14
N ALA A 82 -12.87 -1.22 5.12
CA ALA A 82 -14.21 -1.53 5.60
C ALA A 82 -14.18 -2.68 6.60
N LEU A 83 -15.02 -2.62 7.64
CA LEU A 83 -15.18 -3.74 8.56
C LEU A 83 -15.77 -4.95 7.83
N ALA A 84 -15.23 -6.14 8.07
CA ALA A 84 -15.75 -7.36 7.49
C ALA A 84 -17.23 -7.56 7.87
N GLY A 85 -18.06 -7.97 6.90
CA GLY A 85 -19.50 -8.19 7.11
C GLY A 85 -20.39 -6.95 7.03
N THR A 86 -19.85 -5.75 6.77
CA THR A 86 -20.65 -4.51 6.57
C THR A 86 -21.07 -4.25 5.12
N ARG A 87 -20.92 -5.23 4.22
CA ARG A 87 -21.35 -5.15 2.81
C ARG A 87 -22.83 -4.74 2.72
N GLY A 88 -23.09 -3.55 2.17
CA GLY A 88 -24.45 -3.03 1.94
C GLY A 88 -24.98 -2.05 2.98
N SER A 89 -24.25 -1.76 4.07
CA SER A 89 -24.53 -0.60 4.92
C SER A 89 -23.70 0.57 4.43
N GLY A 90 -24.34 1.57 3.83
CA GLY A 90 -23.69 2.60 3.00
C GLY A 90 -22.50 3.29 3.64
N ASN A 91 -21.31 2.99 3.13
CA ASN A 91 -20.08 3.82 3.11
C ASN A 91 -18.85 3.06 2.59
N ALA A 92 -18.86 1.71 2.53
CA ALA A 92 -17.83 0.96 1.82
C ALA A 92 -18.01 1.13 0.30
N ARG A 93 -17.24 2.03 -0.32
CA ARG A 93 -17.15 2.16 -1.78
C ARG A 93 -16.35 0.99 -2.38
N SER A 94 -16.72 -0.26 -2.08
CA SER A 94 -16.29 -1.39 -2.91
C SER A 94 -17.20 -1.37 -4.14
N ALA A 95 -16.74 -0.66 -5.17
CA ALA A 95 -17.40 -0.67 -6.46
C ALA A 95 -17.22 -2.04 -7.10
N THR A 96 -18.15 -2.42 -7.99
CA THR A 96 -18.00 -3.65 -8.76
C THR A 96 -16.73 -3.56 -9.60
N GLY A 97 -15.74 -4.39 -9.30
CA GLY A 97 -14.44 -4.39 -9.99
C GLY A 97 -13.27 -3.84 -9.18
N ASP A 98 -13.49 -3.37 -7.95
CA ASP A 98 -12.40 -2.99 -7.06
C ASP A 98 -11.53 -4.19 -6.69
N ASN A 99 -10.24 -3.91 -6.49
CA ASN A 99 -9.34 -4.84 -5.83
C ASN A 99 -9.74 -4.99 -4.37
N GLU A 100 -9.70 -6.21 -3.85
CA GLU A 100 -10.00 -6.50 -2.45
C GLU A 100 -8.93 -7.36 -1.81
N LEU A 101 -8.56 -6.99 -0.57
CA LEU A 101 -7.64 -7.77 0.24
C LEU A 101 -8.12 -7.82 1.69
N SER A 102 -8.36 -9.02 2.21
CA SER A 102 -8.73 -9.21 3.61
C SER A 102 -7.53 -9.05 4.54
N GLY A 103 -7.77 -8.59 5.77
CA GLY A 103 -6.76 -8.50 6.82
C GLY A 103 -7.34 -8.24 8.21
N VAL A 104 -6.46 -8.12 9.20
CA VAL A 104 -6.79 -7.80 10.59
C VAL A 104 -6.05 -6.53 10.98
N VAL A 105 -6.75 -5.57 11.58
CA VAL A 105 -6.13 -4.35 12.10
C VAL A 105 -5.21 -4.73 13.27
N THR A 106 -3.94 -4.35 13.19
CA THR A 106 -2.96 -4.57 14.26
C THR A 106 -2.66 -3.29 15.04
N ASP A 107 -2.78 -2.12 14.39
CA ASP A 107 -2.67 -0.82 15.03
C ASP A 107 -3.61 0.22 14.39
N ALA A 108 -4.02 1.20 15.20
CA ALA A 108 -4.83 2.33 14.77
C ALA A 108 -4.32 3.62 15.45
N SER A 109 -3.60 4.43 14.69
CA SER A 109 -2.93 5.63 15.18
C SER A 109 -3.57 6.89 14.58
N PHE A 110 -4.12 7.74 15.44
CA PHE A 110 -4.74 9.01 15.02
C PHE A 110 -3.68 10.06 14.68
N THR A 111 -3.71 10.58 13.46
CA THR A 111 -2.76 11.57 12.93
C THR A 111 -3.51 12.76 12.33
N GLY A 112 -3.95 13.68 13.21
CA GLY A 112 -4.61 14.92 12.80
C GLY A 112 -5.92 14.67 12.03
N THR A 113 -5.88 14.85 10.71
CA THR A 113 -7.06 14.68 9.82
C THR A 113 -7.25 13.25 9.32
N SER A 114 -6.32 12.34 9.61
CA SER A 114 -6.39 10.94 9.21
C SER A 114 -6.17 9.99 10.39
N THR A 115 -6.56 8.74 10.21
CA THR A 115 -6.12 7.61 11.03
C THR A 115 -5.23 6.72 10.16
N GLN A 116 -4.03 6.45 10.66
CA GLN A 116 -3.14 5.45 10.10
C GLN A 116 -3.50 4.09 10.68
N TYR A 117 -3.83 3.13 9.83
CA TYR A 117 -4.04 1.74 10.21
C TYR A 117 -2.86 0.90 9.76
N LEU A 118 -2.41 -0.01 10.64
CA LEU A 118 -1.63 -1.17 10.25
C LEU A 118 -2.58 -2.36 10.12
N VAL A 119 -2.55 -3.01 8.95
CA VAL A 119 -3.44 -4.13 8.63
C VAL A 119 -2.61 -5.31 8.20
N ARG A 120 -2.66 -6.38 8.98
CA ARG A 120 -1.96 -7.63 8.70
C ARG A 120 -2.77 -8.51 7.76
N THR A 121 -2.17 -8.87 6.64
CA THR A 121 -2.74 -9.81 5.67
C THR A 121 -2.65 -11.26 6.20
N PRO A 122 -3.41 -12.22 5.63
CA PRO A 122 -3.33 -13.64 6.01
C PRO A 122 -1.94 -14.26 5.90
N ARG A 123 -1.04 -13.70 5.07
CA ARG A 123 0.35 -14.15 4.94
C ARG A 123 1.34 -13.40 5.83
N GLY A 124 0.85 -12.62 6.79
CA GLY A 124 1.65 -11.98 7.82
C GLY A 124 2.26 -10.64 7.43
N GLN A 125 2.18 -10.24 6.16
CA GLN A 125 2.63 -8.91 5.73
C GLN A 125 1.70 -7.83 6.29
N GLU A 126 2.27 -6.76 6.83
CA GLU A 126 1.53 -5.57 7.27
C GLU A 126 1.44 -4.54 6.15
N LEU A 127 0.24 -3.98 5.98
CA LEU A 127 -0.05 -2.91 5.05
C LEU A 127 -0.48 -1.67 5.82
N VAL A 128 -0.09 -0.51 5.33
CA VAL A 128 -0.48 0.78 5.89
C VAL A 128 -1.64 1.35 5.10
N VAL A 129 -2.63 1.89 5.80
CA VAL A 129 -3.79 2.55 5.21
C VAL A 129 -3.99 3.91 5.87
N PHE A 130 -4.23 4.95 5.06
CA PHE A 130 -4.58 6.28 5.56
C PHE A 130 -6.05 6.56 5.31
N ALA A 131 -6.87 6.43 6.35
CA ALA A 131 -8.29 6.77 6.29
C ALA A 131 -8.51 8.21 6.77
N GLN A 132 -9.26 9.02 6.03
CA GLN A 132 -9.63 10.36 6.48
C GLN A 132 -10.65 10.27 7.62
N ASN A 133 -10.47 11.09 8.67
CA ASN A 133 -11.37 11.16 9.83
C ASN A 133 -12.66 11.92 9.50
N THR A 134 -13.44 11.41 8.54
CA THR A 134 -14.70 12.04 8.15
C THR A 134 -15.84 11.58 9.04
N SER A 135 -16.80 12.46 9.32
CA SER A 135 -17.98 12.15 10.14
C SER A 135 -18.91 11.08 9.55
N ALA A 136 -18.63 10.60 8.33
CA ALA A 136 -19.35 9.52 7.68
C ALA A 136 -18.96 8.13 8.21
N ASP A 137 -17.81 7.99 8.88
CA ASP A 137 -17.40 6.72 9.51
C ASP A 137 -18.04 6.59 10.89
N ARG A 138 -19.24 5.99 10.92
CA ARG A 138 -20.02 5.77 12.15
C ARG A 138 -19.32 4.84 13.16
N ARG A 139 -18.27 4.14 12.75
CA ARG A 139 -17.41 3.32 13.62
C ARG A 139 -16.00 3.21 13.02
N SER A 140 -15.01 3.76 13.71
CA SER A 140 -13.60 3.52 13.42
C SER A 140 -13.24 2.06 13.70
N ALA A 141 -12.45 1.45 12.82
CA ALA A 141 -11.88 0.14 13.08
C ALA A 141 -10.88 0.21 14.25
N THR A 142 -10.74 -0.90 14.99
CA THR A 142 -9.87 -1.03 16.15
C THR A 142 -8.97 -2.26 16.02
N PRO A 143 -7.82 -2.32 16.71
CA PRO A 143 -6.96 -3.50 16.71
C PRO A 143 -7.75 -4.78 17.05
N GLY A 144 -7.58 -5.82 16.23
CA GLY A 144 -8.33 -7.08 16.29
C GLY A 144 -9.54 -7.16 15.35
N ASP A 145 -10.01 -6.04 14.80
CA ASP A 145 -11.10 -6.07 13.83
C ASP A 145 -10.66 -6.71 12.51
N ASN A 146 -11.52 -7.60 11.98
CA ASN A 146 -11.39 -8.11 10.61
C ASN A 146 -11.86 -7.05 9.63
N VAL A 147 -11.06 -6.78 8.60
CA VAL A 147 -11.31 -5.73 7.62
C VAL A 147 -11.11 -6.25 6.19
N VAL A 148 -11.76 -5.56 5.25
CA VAL A 148 -11.50 -5.69 3.82
C VAL A 148 -10.93 -4.37 3.33
N LEU A 149 -9.69 -4.43 2.85
CA LEU A 149 -9.06 -3.36 2.11
C LEU A 149 -9.60 -3.38 0.68
N HIS A 150 -9.94 -2.24 0.14
CA HIS A 150 -10.37 -2.12 -1.25
C HIS A 150 -9.86 -0.86 -1.93
N TRP A 151 -9.58 -0.95 -3.22
CA TRP A 151 -9.11 0.18 -4.04
C TRP A 151 -9.39 -0.06 -5.52
N ASP A 152 -9.44 1.03 -6.28
CA ASP A 152 -9.56 0.96 -7.74
C ASP A 152 -8.30 0.30 -8.35
N PRO A 153 -8.43 -0.73 -9.21
CA PRO A 153 -7.32 -1.33 -9.95
C PRO A 153 -6.39 -0.32 -10.62
N ALA A 154 -6.91 0.84 -11.04
CA ALA A 154 -6.16 1.93 -11.65
C ALA A 154 -5.10 2.55 -10.73
N HIS A 155 -5.14 2.33 -9.42
CA HIS A 155 -4.11 2.77 -8.47
C HIS A 155 -3.00 1.74 -8.23
N THR A 156 -3.06 0.60 -8.94
CA THR A 156 -2.08 -0.47 -8.81
C THR A 156 -0.92 -0.28 -9.80
N PHE A 157 0.31 -0.52 -9.37
CA PHE A 157 1.51 -0.56 -10.21
C PHE A 157 2.34 -1.81 -9.90
N ALA A 158 3.24 -2.23 -10.78
CA ALA A 158 4.03 -3.44 -10.57
C ALA A 158 5.46 -3.35 -11.10
N PHE A 159 6.38 -4.06 -10.44
CA PHE A 159 7.79 -4.18 -10.79
C PHE A 159 8.24 -5.64 -10.77
N ASP A 160 9.39 -5.94 -11.39
CA ASP A 160 9.98 -7.27 -11.31
C ASP A 160 10.31 -7.66 -9.86
N GLY A 161 10.00 -8.90 -9.49
CA GLY A 161 10.03 -9.41 -8.11
C GLY A 161 11.42 -9.64 -7.50
N SER A 162 12.47 -9.02 -8.02
CA SER A 162 13.85 -9.11 -7.50
C SER A 162 14.33 -7.84 -6.78
N GLY A 163 13.53 -6.77 -6.76
CA GLY A 163 13.82 -5.62 -5.91
C GLY A 163 13.58 -6.02 -4.47
N LYS A 164 14.63 -6.26 -3.68
CA LYS A 164 14.47 -6.22 -2.22
C LYS A 164 13.71 -4.95 -1.88
N ALA A 165 12.73 -5.04 -0.98
CA ALA A 165 12.12 -3.88 -0.34
C ALA A 165 13.19 -3.20 0.56
N GLU A 166 14.25 -2.67 -0.03
CA GLU A 166 15.27 -1.85 0.62
C GLU A 166 14.67 -0.46 0.85
N ALA A 167 13.67 -0.41 1.72
CA ALA A 167 13.16 0.84 2.29
C ALA A 167 12.83 0.70 3.80
N GLU A 168 12.94 -0.50 4.39
CA GLU A 168 12.71 -0.69 5.83
C GLU A 168 13.97 -0.52 6.70
N GLU A 169 15.19 -0.54 6.14
CA GLU A 169 16.42 -0.40 6.93
C GLU A 169 16.87 1.05 7.16
N ALA A 170 16.38 2.04 6.40
CA ALA A 170 16.85 3.43 6.54
C ALA A 170 16.22 4.21 7.70
N THR A 171 15.10 3.75 8.27
CA THR A 171 14.41 4.47 9.36
C THR A 171 14.81 3.96 10.75
N ALA A 172 15.43 2.77 10.84
CA ALA A 172 15.81 2.16 12.12
C ALA A 172 17.09 2.76 12.72
N GLU A 173 18.00 3.32 11.92
CA GLU A 173 19.26 3.90 12.44
C GLU A 173 19.10 5.34 12.96
N GLU A 174 18.10 6.12 12.54
CA GLU A 174 17.92 7.51 13.01
C GLU A 174 17.14 7.60 14.34
N SER A 175 16.33 6.60 14.69
CA SER A 175 15.60 6.55 15.96
C SER A 175 16.45 6.13 17.17
N ALA A 176 17.67 5.62 16.97
CA ALA A 176 18.52 5.11 18.05
C ALA A 176 19.39 6.17 18.74
N ALA A 177 19.35 7.44 18.31
CA ALA A 177 20.27 8.48 18.76
C ALA A 177 19.69 9.52 19.72
N VAL A 178 18.71 9.16 20.57
CA VAL A 178 18.31 10.04 21.69
C VAL A 178 19.06 9.62 22.96
N PRO A 179 20.08 10.38 23.43
CA PRO A 179 20.70 10.09 24.71
C PRO A 179 19.71 10.44 25.82
N ARG A 180 19.45 9.49 26.72
CA ARG A 180 18.76 9.77 27.98
C ARG A 180 19.65 10.68 28.83
N VAL A 181 19.29 11.95 28.90
CA VAL A 181 19.85 12.89 29.88
C VAL A 181 19.36 12.44 31.25
N GLY A 182 20.29 11.93 32.06
CA GLY A 182 20.05 11.65 33.47
C GLY A 182 19.86 12.96 34.23
N VAL A 183 18.73 13.10 34.91
CA VAL A 183 18.52 14.14 35.92
C VAL A 183 18.87 13.52 37.27
N GLY A 184 20.04 13.88 37.79
CA GLY A 184 20.37 13.72 39.19
C GLY A 184 19.85 14.91 39.99
N GLY A 185 19.35 14.63 41.19
CA GLY A 185 18.83 15.59 42.17
C GLY A 185 18.06 14.87 43.26
#